data_AF-A0A955KTW2-F1
#
_entry.id   AF-A0A955KTW2-F1
#
_cell.length_a   1.000
_cell.length_b   1.000
_cell.length_c   1.000
_cell.angle_alpha   90.00
_cell.angle_beta   90.00
_cell.angle_gamma   90.00
#
_symmetry.space_group_name_H-M   'P 1'
#
loop_
_entity.id
_entity.type
_entity.pdbx_description
1 polymer ?
#
loop_
_entity_poly.entity_id
_entity_poly.type
_entity_poly.pdbx_seq_one_letter_code
_entity_poly.pdbx_strand_id
1 'polypeptide(L)' 'MTKIRHRIGILGKPEKLFWALTEAEGLSGWWSTTASGMCAKGEKLQLGFGGVVTLKFIVESVHPTSSITIVCPDGPGS' A
#
# COMPACT_ATOMS: atom_id res chain seq x y z
N MET A 1 -8.34 -6.50 19.42
CA MET A 1 -7.60 -5.31 18.95
C MET A 1 -8.56 -4.24 18.49
N THR A 2 -8.25 -2.97 18.79
CA THR A 2 -9.02 -1.81 18.35
C THR A 2 -8.84 -1.60 16.85
N LYS A 3 -9.94 -1.37 16.12
CA LYS A 3 -9.89 -1.06 14.68
C LYS A 3 -9.92 0.45 14.48
N ILE A 4 -8.93 0.98 13.77
CA ILE A 4 -8.87 2.40 13.41
C ILE A 4 -9.53 2.58 12.04
N ARG A 5 -10.39 3.61 11.88
CA ARG A 5 -11.07 3.91 10.62
C ARG A 5 -10.89 5.39 10.27
N HIS A 6 -10.43 5.66 9.05
CA HIS A 6 -10.32 7.00 8.47
C HIS A 6 -11.18 7.10 7.21
N ARG A 7 -11.74 8.28 6.94
CA ARG A 7 -12.49 8.57 5.70
C ARG A 7 -12.13 9.97 5.20
N ILE A 8 -11.81 10.06 3.91
CA ILE A 8 -11.44 11.30 3.22
C ILE A 8 -12.10 11.32 1.84
N GLY A 9 -12.56 12.49 1.40
CA GLY A 9 -12.98 12.72 0.02
C GLY A 9 -11.79 13.22 -0.79
N ILE A 10 -11.55 12.64 -1.97
CA ILE A 10 -10.47 13.04 -2.87
C ILE A 10 -11.08 13.40 -4.22
N LEU A 11 -10.75 14.59 -4.73
CA LEU A 11 -11.10 14.99 -6.08
C LEU A 11 -10.14 14.31 -7.07
N GLY A 12 -10.52 13.15 -7.58
CA GLY A 12 -9.71 12.37 -8.50
C GLY A 12 -10.48 11.21 -9.11
N LYS A 13 -9.94 10.64 -10.20
CA LYS A 13 -10.51 9.44 -10.82
C LYS A 13 -10.12 8.20 -9.99
N PRO A 14 -11.05 7.26 -9.71
CA PRO A 14 -10.75 6.03 -8.97
C PRO A 14 -9.56 5.24 -9.53
N GLU A 15 -9.38 5.24 -10.85
CA GLU A 15 -8.26 4.56 -11.52
C GLU A 15 -6.91 5.17 -11.14
N LYS A 16 -6.82 6.50 -11.07
CA LYS A 16 -5.59 7.18 -10.66
C LYS A 16 -5.26 6.93 -9.20
N LEU A 17 -6.28 6.89 -8.33
CA LEU A 17 -6.09 6.54 -6.92
C LEU A 17 -5.64 5.09 -6.77
N PHE A 18 -6.23 4.18 -7.53
CA PHE A 18 -5.83 2.79 -7.54
C PHE A 18 -4.34 2.67 -7.91
N TRP A 19 -3.91 3.26 -9.04
CA TRP A 19 -2.49 3.23 -9.42
C TRP A 19 -1.56 3.88 -8.40
N ALA A 20 -1.97 4.99 -7.76
CA ALA A 20 -1.19 5.62 -6.69
C ALA A 20 -0.99 4.72 -5.45
N LEU A 21 -1.85 3.72 -5.27
CA LEU A 21 -1.82 2.78 -4.15
C LEU A 21 -1.26 1.40 -4.52
N THR A 22 -1.16 1.06 -5.81
CA THR A 22 -0.76 -0.28 -6.26
C THR A 22 0.56 -0.30 -7.03
N GLU A 23 0.96 0.81 -7.65
CA GLU A 23 2.20 0.89 -8.42
C GLU A 23 3.35 1.38 -7.56
N ALA A 24 4.56 0.87 -7.83
CA ALA A 24 5.76 1.28 -7.11
C ALA A 24 6.00 2.80 -7.21
N GLU A 25 5.90 3.36 -8.42
CA GLU A 25 6.03 4.81 -8.62
C GLU A 25 4.99 5.58 -7.80
N GLY A 26 3.73 5.15 -7.84
CA GLY A 26 2.64 5.73 -7.06
C GLY A 26 2.93 5.73 -5.55
N LEU A 27 3.30 4.57 -5.00
CA LEU A 27 3.59 4.39 -3.58
C LEU A 27 4.80 5.23 -3.12
N SER A 28 5.86 5.28 -3.92
CA SER A 28 7.03 6.12 -3.64
C SER A 28 6.76 7.62 -3.80
N GLY A 29 5.71 7.99 -4.53
CA GLY A 29 5.31 9.38 -4.74
C GLY A 29 4.63 10.03 -3.52
N TRP A 30 4.06 9.24 -2.59
CA TRP A 30 3.34 9.80 -1.44
C TRP A 30 3.57 9.11 -0.09
N TRP A 31 3.95 7.83 -0.08
CA TRP A 31 4.00 7.03 1.16
C TRP A 31 5.41 6.65 1.59
N SER A 32 6.23 6.14 0.67
CA SER A 32 7.58 5.64 0.97
C SER A 32 8.65 6.38 0.16
N THR A 33 9.92 6.24 0.56
CA THR A 33 11.05 6.79 -0.23
C THR A 33 11.35 5.91 -1.44
N THR A 34 11.25 4.59 -1.25
CA THR A 34 11.38 3.61 -2.32
C THR A 34 10.26 2.60 -2.22
N ALA A 35 9.85 2.08 -3.37
CA ALA A 35 8.86 1.01 -3.46
C ALA A 35 9.28 0.04 -4.56
N SER A 36 9.04 -1.25 -4.32
CA SER A 36 9.24 -2.29 -5.32
C SER A 36 8.30 -3.48 -5.08
N GLY A 37 8.20 -4.35 -6.08
CA GLY A 37 7.28 -5.49 -6.07
C GLY A 37 6.03 -5.24 -6.91
N MET A 38 5.07 -6.16 -6.78
CA MET A 38 3.83 -6.15 -7.56
C MET A 38 2.63 -6.17 -6.63
N CYS A 39 1.64 -5.32 -6.90
CA CYS A 39 0.37 -5.35 -6.17
C CYS A 39 -0.59 -6.37 -6.80
N ALA A 40 -0.27 -7.64 -6.64
CA ALA A 40 -1.15 -8.75 -7.01
C ALA A 40 -1.37 -9.66 -5.81
N LYS A 41 -2.52 -10.34 -5.75
CA LYS A 41 -2.85 -11.22 -4.63
C LYS A 41 -1.77 -12.28 -4.39
N GLY A 42 -1.26 -12.35 -3.17
CA GLY A 42 -0.18 -13.25 -2.74
C GLY A 42 1.23 -12.71 -2.94
N GLU A 43 1.39 -11.64 -3.72
CA GLU A 43 2.68 -10.99 -3.95
C GLU A 43 3.07 -10.07 -2.79
N LYS A 44 4.32 -9.61 -2.84
CA LYS A 44 4.93 -8.76 -1.82
C LYS A 44 5.26 -7.38 -2.37
N LEU A 45 4.93 -6.36 -1.57
CA LEU A 45 5.41 -5.00 -1.73
C LEU A 45 6.54 -4.75 -0.72
N GLN A 46 7.65 -4.18 -1.17
CA GLN A 46 8.74 -3.74 -0.31
C GLN A 46 8.79 -2.23 -0.30
N LEU A 47 8.64 -1.62 0.86
CA LEU A 47 8.58 -0.17 1.03
C LEU A 47 9.71 0.29 1.94
N GLY A 48 10.60 1.13 1.40
CA GLY A 48 11.71 1.73 2.11
C GLY A 48 11.38 3.13 2.62
N PHE A 49 11.71 3.42 3.88
CA PHE A 49 11.44 4.70 4.53
C PHE A 49 12.74 5.37 4.95
N GLY A 50 13.23 6.32 4.15
CA GLY A 50 14.33 7.23 4.48
C GLY A 50 15.65 6.55 4.90
N GLY A 51 15.91 5.33 4.44
CA GLY A 51 17.09 4.55 4.87
C GLY A 51 17.02 4.01 6.31
N VAL A 52 15.89 4.17 7.00
CA VAL A 52 15.67 3.71 8.38
C VAL A 52 15.26 2.25 8.39
N VAL A 53 14.26 1.90 7.57
CA VAL A 53 13.70 0.55 7.52
C VAL A 53 13.12 0.26 6.14
N THR A 54 13.15 -1.02 5.77
CA THR A 54 12.38 -1.55 4.65
C THR A 54 11.38 -2.56 5.19
N LEU A 55 10.09 -2.27 5.00
CA LEU A 55 9.00 -3.12 5.44
C LEU A 55 8.46 -3.96 4.28
N LYS A 56 8.05 -5.19 4.59
CA LYS A 56 7.44 -6.11 3.64
C LYS A 56 5.95 -6.20 3.91
N PHE A 57 5.16 -5.92 2.87
CA PHE A 57 3.71 -6.04 2.90
C PHE A 57 3.27 -7.17 1.98
N ILE A 58 2.36 -8.01 2.44
CA ILE A 58 1.72 -9.06 1.66
C ILE A 58 0.37 -8.55 1.18
N VAL A 59 0.09 -8.74 -0.10
CA VAL A 59 -1.18 -8.35 -0.70
C VAL A 59 -2.19 -9.49 -0.54
N GLU A 60 -3.23 -9.28 0.24
CA GLU A 60 -4.26 -10.31 0.50
C GLU A 60 -5.39 -10.26 -0.53
N SER A 61 -5.79 -9.05 -0.95
CA SER A 61 -6.83 -8.86 -1.96
C SER A 61 -6.61 -7.58 -2.76
N VAL A 62 -7.00 -7.65 -4.04
CA VAL A 62 -6.98 -6.51 -4.96
C VAL A 62 -8.28 -6.54 -5.75
N HIS A 63 -9.06 -5.48 -5.63
CA HIS A 63 -10.26 -5.22 -6.40
C HIS A 63 -10.06 -3.89 -7.13
N PRO A 64 -9.78 -3.91 -8.45
CA PRO A 64 -9.51 -2.72 -9.23
C PRO A 64 -10.53 -1.62 -8.96
N THR A 65 -10.04 -0.40 -8.77
CA THR A 65 -10.81 0.84 -8.52
C THR A 65 -11.77 0.83 -7.31
N SER A 66 -11.74 -0.22 -6.48
CA SER A 66 -12.66 -0.40 -5.35
C SER A 66 -11.94 -0.55 -4.02
N SER A 67 -11.03 -1.52 -3.89
CA SER A 67 -10.33 -1.77 -2.63
C SER A 67 -9.09 -2.63 -2.80
N ILE A 68 -8.14 -2.47 -1.88
CA ILE A 68 -6.97 -3.32 -1.72
C ILE A 68 -6.79 -3.65 -0.23
N THR A 69 -6.24 -4.82 0.07
CA THR A 69 -5.87 -5.23 1.43
C THR A 69 -4.43 -5.66 1.45
N ILE A 70 -3.64 -5.02 2.32
CA ILE A 70 -2.23 -5.34 2.55
C ILE A 70 -1.98 -5.57 4.04
N VAL A 71 -1.11 -6.53 4.35
CA VAL A 71 -0.72 -6.86 5.72
C VAL A 71 0.78 -6.73 5.85
N CYS A 72 1.25 -6.13 6.94
CA CYS A 72 2.68 -6.09 7.30
C CYS A 72 2.93 -7.16 8.38
N PRO A 73 3.46 -8.35 8.03
CA PRO A 73 3.57 -9.46 8.97
C PRO A 73 4.54 -9.21 10.13
N ASP A 74 5.51 -8.32 9.92
CA ASP A 74 6.55 -7.96 10.90
C ASP A 74 6.31 -6.56 11.51
N GLY A 75 5.11 -6.01 11.33
CA GLY A 75 4.77 -4.66 11.80
C GLY A 75 4.42 -4.62 13.29
N PRO A 76 4.49 -3.47 13.98
CA PRO A 76 4.14 -3.35 15.40
C PRO A 76 2.65 -3.64 15.74
N GLY A 77 1.83 -4.00 14.75
CA GLY A 77 0.43 -4.39 14.92
C GLY A 77 0.08 -5.78 14.36
N SER A 78 1.08 -6.58 13.96
CA SER A 78 0.90 -7.98 13.54
C SER A 78 0.72 -8.92 14.73
#